data_AF-A0A953P1D4-F1
#
_entry.id   AF-A0A953P1D4-F1
#
_cell.length_a   1.000
_cell.length_b   1.000
_cell.length_c   1.000
_cell.angle_alpha   90.00
_cell.angle_beta   90.00
_cell.angle_gamma   90.00
#
_symmetry.space_group_name_H-M   'P 1'
#
loop_
_entity.id
_entity.type
_entity.pdbx_description
1 polymer ?
#
loop_
_entity_poly.entity_id
_entity_poly.type
_entity_poly.pdbx_seq_one_letter_code
_entity_poly.pdbx_strand_id
1 'polypeptide(L)'
;MTVTLNLEPDVEKRLAAQAHERGVSLYDYLQEIVTREALLSADSPSSTKASNLSDLLLNSPFAGANLDLERSRDYPRPTEFE
;
A
#
# COMPACT_ATOMS: atom_id res chain seq x y z
N MET A 1 27.91 3.72 -0.72
CA MET A 1 28.16 3.02 0.56
C MET A 1 28.01 1.53 0.31
N THR A 2 28.86 0.71 0.92
CA THR A 2 28.78 -0.76 0.84
C THR A 2 28.25 -1.31 2.15
N VAL A 3 27.15 -2.07 2.09
CA VAL A 3 26.53 -2.70 3.26
C VAL A 3 26.63 -4.21 3.10
N THR A 4 27.17 -4.90 4.10
CA THR A 4 27.23 -6.36 4.17
C THR A 4 26.21 -6.85 5.17
N LEU A 5 25.27 -7.68 4.71
CA LEU A 5 24.20 -8.27 5.53
C LEU A 5 24.42 -9.77 5.62
N ASN A 6 24.47 -10.30 6.84
CA ASN A 6 24.42 -11.74 7.07
C ASN A 6 22.96 -12.12 7.30
N LEU A 7 22.40 -12.87 6.37
CA LEU A 7 21.02 -13.35 6.43
C LEU A 7 20.99 -14.81 6.88
N GLU A 8 19.94 -15.17 7.60
CA GLU A 8 19.65 -16.57 7.90
C GLU A 8 19.26 -17.30 6.59
N PRO A 9 19.69 -18.56 6.38
CA PRO A 9 19.47 -19.27 5.11
C PRO A 9 17.99 -19.42 4.73
N ASP A 10 17.09 -19.46 5.71
CA ASP A 10 15.65 -19.53 5.44
C ASP A 10 15.09 -18.19 4.93
N VAL A 11 15.63 -17.07 5.41
CA VAL A 11 15.25 -15.73 4.95
C VAL A 11 15.77 -15.49 3.54
N GLU A 12 17.02 -15.87 3.26
CA GLU A 12 17.62 -15.76 1.93
C GLU A 12 16.81 -16.52 0.87
N LYS A 13 16.40 -17.76 1.16
CA LYS A 13 15.57 -18.55 0.23
C LYS A 13 14.23 -17.89 -0.08
N ARG A 14 13.58 -17.32 0.92
CA ARG A 14 12.29 -16.62 0.74
C ARG A 14 12.46 -15.35 -0.08
N LEU A 15 13.52 -14.59 0.19
CA LEU A 15 13.85 -13.38 -0.57
C LEU A 15 14.19 -13.70 -2.02
N ALA A 16 14.96 -14.77 -2.26
CA ALA A 16 15.31 -15.23 -3.60
C ALA A 16 14.08 -15.71 -4.37
N ALA A 17 13.16 -16.45 -3.73
CA ALA A 17 11.90 -16.85 -4.35
C ALA A 17 11.06 -15.62 -4.75
N GLN A 18 10.95 -14.63 -3.87
CA GLN A 18 10.18 -13.42 -4.12
C GLN A 18 10.82 -12.53 -5.20
N ALA A 19 12.15 -12.47 -5.27
CA ALA A 19 12.87 -11.82 -6.36
C ALA A 19 12.62 -12.53 -7.70
N HIS A 20 12.62 -13.86 -7.70
CA HIS A 20 12.38 -14.68 -8.89
C HIS A 20 10.96 -14.55 -9.41
N GLU A 21 9.95 -14.55 -8.53
CA GLU A 21 8.54 -14.28 -8.90
C GLU A 21 8.37 -12.93 -9.58
N ARG A 22 9.17 -11.94 -9.20
CA ARG A 22 9.18 -10.60 -9.79
C ARG A 22 10.11 -10.46 -11.00
N GLY A 23 10.88 -11.50 -11.34
CA GLY A 23 11.84 -11.49 -12.44
C GLY A 23 13.04 -10.57 -12.25
N VAL A 24 13.33 -10.16 -11.01
CA VAL A 24 14.45 -9.27 -10.66
C VAL A 24 15.58 -10.03 -9.98
N SER A 25 16.80 -9.48 -10.04
CA SER A 25 17.93 -10.02 -9.30
C SER A 25 17.71 -9.86 -7.80
N LEU A 26 18.28 -10.76 -7.00
CA LEU A 26 18.21 -10.67 -5.54
C LEU A 26 18.78 -9.34 -5.01
N TYR A 27 19.83 -8.83 -5.66
CA TYR A 27 20.46 -7.57 -5.29
C TYR A 27 19.54 -6.37 -5.55
N ASP A 28 18.94 -6.29 -6.74
CA ASP A 28 18.02 -5.21 -7.09
C ASP A 28 16.77 -5.25 -6.20
N TYR A 29 16.30 -6.46 -5.90
CA TYR A 29 15.17 -6.67 -5.00
C TYR A 29 15.48 -6.20 -3.56
N LEU A 30 16.67 -6.49 -3.04
CA LEU A 30 17.14 -5.97 -1.75
C LEU A 30 17.25 -4.45 -1.76
N GLN A 31 17.75 -3.86 -2.84
CA GLN A 31 17.83 -2.42 -3.00
C GLN A 31 16.44 -1.78 -3.04
N GLU A 32 15.48 -2.38 -3.75
CA GLU A 32 14.08 -1.96 -3.77
C GLU A 32 13.49 -1.98 -2.36
N ILE A 33 13.70 -3.05 -1.58
CA ILE A 33 13.23 -3.14 -0.19
C ILE A 33 13.81 -2.01 0.66
N VAL A 34 15.14 -1.80 0.61
CA VAL A 34 15.80 -0.75 1.40
C VAL A 34 15.29 0.63 1.00
N THR A 35 15.14 0.92 -0.29
CA THR A 35 14.57 2.18 -0.75
C THR A 35 13.13 2.35 -0.31
N ARG A 36 12.32 1.28 -0.38
CA ARG A 36 10.91 1.30 0.05
C ARG A 36 10.78 1.59 1.53
N GLU A 37 11.56 0.93 2.39
CA GLU A 37 11.54 1.17 3.84
C GLU A 37 12.09 2.57 4.21
N ALA A 38 13.10 3.04 3.48
CA ALA A 38 13.63 4.40 3.65
C ALA A 38 12.60 5.48 3.25
N LEU A 39 11.84 5.26 2.17
CA LEU A 39 10.77 6.17 1.75
C LEU A 39 9.52 6.08 2.65
N LEU A 40 9.16 4.88 3.13
CA LEU A 40 8.03 4.70 4.05
C LEU A 40 8.22 5.45 5.38
N SER A 41 9.47 5.65 5.79
CA SER A 41 9.81 6.46 6.97
C SER A 41 9.68 7.97 6.75
N ALA A 42 9.68 8.43 5.48
CA ALA A 42 9.53 9.85 5.15
C ALA A 42 8.08 10.23 4.81
N ASP A 43 7.32 9.34 4.16
CA ASP A 43 6.03 9.67 3.55
C ASP A 43 4.95 8.60 3.75
N SER A 44 4.93 7.86 4.85
CA SER A 44 3.67 7.19 5.20
C SER A 44 2.73 8.23 5.79
N PRO A 45 1.69 8.71 5.07
CA PRO A 45 0.49 9.12 5.79
C PRO A 45 0.07 7.86 6.49
N SER A 46 0.33 7.83 7.80
CA SER A 46 -0.14 6.82 8.70
C SER A 46 -1.52 6.40 8.21
N SER A 47 -1.62 5.18 7.67
CA SER A 47 -2.89 4.47 7.64
C SER A 47 -3.20 4.14 9.10
N THR A 48 -3.42 5.19 9.90
CA THR A 48 -4.12 5.11 11.16
C THR A 48 -5.39 4.42 10.77
N LYS A 49 -5.61 3.20 11.28
CA LYS A 49 -6.89 2.51 11.13
C LYS A 49 -7.95 3.51 11.56
N ALA A 50 -8.57 4.16 10.59
CA ALA A 50 -9.43 5.29 10.87
C ALA A 50 -10.59 4.73 11.68
N SER A 51 -10.73 5.23 12.91
CA SER A 51 -11.75 4.73 13.84
C SER A 51 -13.16 4.99 13.30
N ASN A 52 -13.27 6.00 12.45
CA ASN A 52 -14.47 6.41 11.75
C ASN A 52 -14.13 6.94 10.35
N LEU A 53 -15.16 7.10 9.50
CA LEU A 53 -15.00 7.64 8.15
C LEU A 53 -14.51 9.09 8.15
N SER A 54 -14.84 9.85 9.19
CA SER A 54 -14.43 11.25 9.37
C SER A 54 -12.90 11.39 9.46
N ASP A 55 -12.26 10.55 10.28
CA ASP A 55 -10.80 10.47 10.45
C ASP A 55 -10.13 10.07 9.13
N LEU A 56 -10.76 9.15 8.38
CA LEU A 56 -10.25 8.74 7.10
C LEU A 56 -10.22 9.92 6.14
N LEU A 57 -11.31 10.68 6.04
CA LEU A 57 -11.39 11.83 5.14
C LEU A 57 -10.43 12.95 5.54
N LEU A 58 -10.31 13.25 6.84
CA LEU A 58 -9.43 14.29 7.37
C LEU A 58 -7.95 13.98 7.20
N ASN A 59 -7.56 12.70 7.25
CA ASN A 59 -6.18 12.27 7.08
C ASN A 59 -5.90 11.66 5.69
N SER A 60 -6.86 11.76 4.76
CA SER A 60 -6.71 11.27 3.39
C SER A 60 -5.92 12.26 2.54
N PRO A 61 -5.35 11.81 1.40
CA PRO A 61 -4.82 12.70 0.37
C PRO A 61 -5.86 13.66 -0.25
N PHE A 62 -7.15 13.53 0.11
CA PHE A 62 -8.22 14.44 -0.28
C PHE A 62 -8.57 15.47 0.80
N ALA A 63 -7.80 15.54 1.90
CA ALA A 63 -8.00 16.55 2.94
C ALA A 63 -7.91 17.97 2.35
N GLY A 64 -8.96 18.78 2.57
CA GLY A 64 -9.08 20.13 2.01
C GLY A 64 -9.64 20.20 0.58
N ALA A 65 -9.92 19.07 -0.07
CA ALA A 65 -10.70 19.06 -1.29
C ALA A 65 -12.18 19.36 -0.97
N ASN A 66 -12.83 20.18 -1.79
CA ASN A 66 -14.28 20.37 -1.73
C ASN A 66 -14.97 19.14 -2.33
N LEU A 67 -15.07 18.07 -1.54
CA LEU A 67 -15.74 16.85 -1.95
C LEU A 67 -17.26 17.04 -1.82
N ASP A 68 -17.96 16.79 -2.92
CA ASP A 68 -19.42 16.63 -2.88
C ASP A 68 -19.73 15.21 -2.38
N LEU A 69 -20.14 15.12 -1.11
CA LEU A 69 -20.46 13.84 -0.44
C LEU A 69 -21.96 13.51 -0.55
N GLU A 70 -22.71 14.22 -1.40
CA GLU A 70 -24.11 13.91 -1.67
C GLU A 70 -24.24 12.48 -2.20
N ARG A 71 -24.95 11.66 -1.43
CA ARG A 71 -25.21 10.28 -1.81
C ARG A 71 -26.15 10.25 -3.00
N SER A 72 -25.69 9.74 -4.13
CA SER A 72 -26.54 9.50 -5.29
C SER A 72 -27.75 8.66 -4.88
N ARG A 73 -28.96 9.13 -5.19
CA ARG A 73 -30.18 8.35 -4.97
C ARG A 73 -30.22 7.23 -5.99
N ASP A 74 -29.83 6.03 -5.57
CA ASP A 74 -30.13 4.82 -6.32
C ASP A 74 -31.62 4.54 -6.24
N TYR A 75 -32.32 4.79 -7.33
CA TYR A 75 -33.71 4.40 -7.49
C TYR A 75 -33.78 2.89 -7.79
N PRO A 76 -34.81 2.19 -7.28
CA PRO A 76 -34.98 0.77 -7.56
C PRO A 76 -35.09 0.54 -9.07
N ARG A 77 -34.37 -0.47 -9.57
CA ARG A 77 -34.52 -0.91 -10.96
C ARG A 77 -35.85 -1.65 -11.10
N PRO A 78 -36.59 -1.46 -12.21
CA PRO A 78 -37.80 -2.22 -12.45
C PRO A 78 -37.44 -3.72 -12.53
N THR A 79 -38.06 -4.52 -11.67
CA THR A 79 -38.05 -5.97 -11.79
C THR A 79 -39.14 -6.36 -12.78
N GLU A 80 -38.73 -6.90 -13.93
CA GLU A 80 -39.66 -7.61 -14.81
C GLU A 80 -40.01 -8.93 -14.11
N PHE A 81 -41.26 -9.06 -13.69
CA PHE A 81 -41.80 -10.34 -13.22
C PHE A 81 -42.21 -11.14 -14.46
N GLU A 82 -41.53 -12.26 -14.69
CA GLU A 82 -41.89 -13.27 -15.72
C GLU A 82 -43.04 -14.16 -15.24
#